data_AF-A0A925QL82-F1
#
_entry.id   AF-A0A925QL82-F1
#
_cell.length_a   1.000
_cell.length_b   1.000
_cell.length_c   1.000
_cell.angle_alpha   90.00
_cell.angle_beta   90.00
_cell.angle_gamma   90.00
#
_symmetry.space_group_name_H-M   'P 1'
#
loop_
_entity.id
_entity.type
_entity.pdbx_description
1 polymer ?
#
loop_
_entity_poly.entity_id
_entity_poly.type
_entity_poly.pdbx_seq_one_letter_code
_entity_poly.pdbx_strand_id
1 'polypeptide(L)' 'MALVEVKVPDIGDFKEVEVIELLVKAGDTVAIDQSLLTVESDKASMEIPSSAAGTVKELRVKLGDKVKQGSVLIVLEA' A
#
# COMPACT_ATOMS: atom_id res chain seq x y z
N MET A 1 18.09 2.81 -10.52
CA MET A 1 16.98 1.91 -10.21
C MET A 1 16.95 1.73 -8.71
N ALA A 2 16.16 2.55 -8.04
CA ALA A 2 15.89 2.40 -6.62
C ALA A 2 14.54 1.69 -6.49
N LEU A 3 14.53 0.56 -5.78
CA LEU A 3 13.28 -0.09 -5.42
C LEU A 3 12.77 0.55 -4.14
N VAL A 4 11.57 1.13 -4.19
CA VAL A 4 10.91 1.74 -3.03
C VAL A 4 9.84 0.78 -2.55
N GLU A 5 10.03 0.25 -1.34
CA GLU A 5 9.06 -0.61 -0.69
C GLU A 5 8.05 0.24 0.07
N VAL A 6 6.80 0.22 -0.38
CA VAL A 6 5.68 0.83 0.34
C VAL A 6 5.24 -0.13 1.43
N LYS A 7 5.30 0.33 2.67
CA LYS A 7 4.92 -0.44 3.85
C LYS A 7 3.65 0.13 4.45
N VAL A 8 2.90 -0.71 5.16
CA VAL A 8 1.79 -0.24 6.00
C VAL A 8 2.37 0.73 7.04
N PRO A 9 1.93 2.00 7.07
CA PRO A 9 2.33 2.95 8.10
C PRO A 9 1.81 2.50 9.47
N ASP A 10 2.15 3.24 10.53
CA ASP A 10 1.64 2.95 11.86
C ASP A 10 0.10 3.04 11.86
N ILE A 11 -0.54 1.87 11.96
CA ILE A 11 -2.01 1.72 12.01
C ILE A 11 -2.52 1.76 13.47
N GLY A 12 -1.72 2.23 14.44
CA GLY A 12 -2.09 2.29 15.85
C GLY A 12 -2.20 0.91 16.51
N ASP A 13 -3.16 0.75 17.43
CA ASP A 13 -3.38 -0.49 18.20
C ASP A 13 -3.95 -1.68 17.39
N PHE A 14 -4.18 -1.50 16.09
CA PHE A 14 -4.69 -2.55 15.22
C PHE A 14 -3.57 -3.51 14.81
N LYS A 15 -3.75 -4.80 15.12
CA LYS A 15 -2.78 -5.84 14.72
C LYS A 15 -2.81 -6.13 13.22
N GLU A 16 -4.00 -6.00 12.62
CA GLU A 16 -4.30 -6.43 11.26
C GLU A 16 -5.38 -5.51 10.69
N VAL A 17 -5.20 -5.06 9.44
CA VAL A 17 -6.19 -4.30 8.66
C VAL A 17 -6.41 -5.00 7.34
N GLU A 18 -7.60 -4.83 6.76
CA GLU A 18 -7.98 -5.48 5.51
C GLU A 18 -7.89 -4.51 4.35
N VAL A 19 -7.32 -4.95 3.22
CA VAL A 19 -7.28 -4.14 2.00
C VAL A 19 -8.65 -4.16 1.34
N ILE A 20 -9.41 -3.08 1.47
CA ILE A 20 -10.76 -3.00 0.89
C ILE A 20 -10.76 -2.48 -0.54
N GLU A 21 -9.71 -1.77 -0.95
CA GLU A 21 -9.63 -1.17 -2.29
C GLU A 21 -8.19 -1.09 -2.79
N LEU A 22 -7.98 -1.41 -4.06
CA LEU A 22 -6.70 -1.31 -4.75
C LEU A 22 -6.84 -0.35 -5.92
N LEU A 23 -6.21 0.82 -5.80
CA LEU A 23 -6.23 1.85 -6.84
C LEU A 23 -5.10 1.67 -7.87
N VAL A 24 -4.15 0.78 -7.60
CA VAL A 24 -2.97 0.54 -8.45
C VAL A 24 -2.83 -0.93 -8.84
N LYS A 25 -2.14 -1.16 -9.97
CA LYS A 25 -1.86 -2.50 -10.52
C LYS A 25 -0.39 -2.63 -10.88
N ALA A 26 0.09 -3.86 -11.01
CA ALA A 26 1.46 -4.12 -11.44
C ALA A 26 1.67 -3.60 -12.88
N GLY A 27 2.72 -2.82 -13.08
CA GLY A 27 3.01 -2.10 -14.33
C GLY A 27 2.40 -0.69 -14.41
N ASP A 28 1.59 -0.27 -13.44
CA ASP A 28 1.02 1.07 -13.41
C ASP A 28 2.03 2.11 -12.92
N THR A 29 1.89 3.37 -13.33
CA THR A 29 2.83 4.43 -12.95
C THR A 29 2.18 5.32 -11.90
N VAL A 30 2.80 5.41 -10.72
CA VAL A 30 2.29 6.14 -9.57
C VAL A 30 3.15 7.37 -9.29
N ALA A 31 2.54 8.44 -8.81
CA ALA A 31 3.24 9.66 -8.37
C ALA A 31 3.45 9.70 -6.85
N ILE A 32 4.33 10.57 -6.37
CA ILE A 32 4.39 10.95 -4.93
C ILE A 32 3.01 11.48 -4.50
N ASP A 33 2.59 11.14 -3.29
CA ASP A 33 1.28 11.51 -2.72
C ASP A 33 0.06 10.85 -3.41
N GLN A 34 0.26 9.98 -4.40
CA GLN A 34 -0.84 9.25 -5.02
C GLN A 34 -1.33 8.11 -4.11
N SER A 35 -2.62 8.04 -3.84
CA SER A 35 -3.23 6.95 -3.08
C SER A 35 -3.07 5.62 -3.83
N LEU A 36 -2.39 4.66 -3.20
CA LEU A 36 -2.09 3.36 -3.81
C LEU A 36 -3.21 2.35 -3.54
N LEU A 37 -3.65 2.29 -2.28
CA LEU A 37 -4.67 1.37 -1.81
C LEU A 37 -5.35 1.93 -0.57
N THR A 38 -6.52 1.38 -0.26
CA THR A 38 -7.31 1.72 0.93
C THR A 38 -7.38 0.49 1.82
N VAL A 39 -6.99 0.68 3.09
CA VAL A 39 -7.15 -0.33 4.14
C VAL A 39 -8.28 0.08 5.08
N GLU A 40 -9.03 -0.90 5.54
CA GLU A 40 -10.05 -0.73 6.56
C GLU A 40 -9.65 -1.48 7.83
N SER A 41 -9.79 -0.78 8.95
CA SER A 41 -9.75 -1.33 10.29
C SER A 41 -11.16 -1.32 10.88
N ASP A 42 -11.38 -2.09 11.95
CA ASP A 42 -12.67 -2.24 12.65
C ASP A 42 -13.36 -0.92 13.04
N LYS A 43 -12.62 0.20 13.08
CA LYS A 43 -13.14 1.53 13.43
C LYS A 43 -12.91 2.62 12.39
N ALA A 44 -12.03 2.42 11.41
CA ALA A 44 -11.65 3.47 10.48
C ALA A 44 -11.00 2.91 9.20
N SER A 45 -11.26 3.55 8.07
CA SER A 45 -10.51 3.37 6.84
C SER A 45 -9.36 4.38 6.73
N MET A 46 -8.23 3.91 6.22
CA MET A 46 -7.02 4.69 5.99
C MET A 46 -6.52 4.38 4.59
N GLU A 47 -6.17 5.42 3.84
CA GLU A 47 -5.50 5.27 2.55
C GLU A 47 -3.99 5.29 2.72
N ILE A 48 -3.30 4.47 1.92
CA ILE A 48 -1.84 4.42 1.91
C ILE A 48 -1.34 5.24 0.71
N PRO A 49 -0.79 6.45 0.93
CA PRO A 49 -0.22 7.24 -0.15
C PRO A 49 1.13 6.68 -0.57
N SER A 50 1.49 6.94 -1.82
CA SER A 50 2.78 6.56 -2.37
C SER A 50 3.90 7.42 -1.79
N SER A 51 4.91 6.77 -1.21
CA SER A 51 6.11 7.45 -0.68
C SER A 51 7.09 7.88 -1.78
N ALA A 52 6.90 7.44 -3.02
CA ALA A 52 7.74 7.79 -4.17
C ALA A 52 6.95 7.75 -5.49
N ALA A 53 7.45 8.46 -6.49
CA ALA A 53 6.95 8.35 -7.86
C ALA A 53 7.73 7.24 -8.56
N GLY A 54 7.05 6.37 -9.29
CA GLY A 54 7.68 5.23 -9.96
C GLY A 54 6.66 4.29 -10.59
N THR A 55 7.15 3.20 -11.17
CA THR A 55 6.30 2.16 -11.74
C THR A 55 6.12 1.02 -10.76
N VAL A 56 4.89 0.54 -10.58
CA VAL A 56 4.60 -0.60 -9.72
C VAL A 56 5.25 -1.84 -10.29
N LYS A 57 6.31 -2.31 -9.65
CA LYS A 57 7.04 -3.50 -10.10
C LYS A 57 6.40 -4.77 -9.57
N GLU A 58 5.99 -4.77 -8.31
CA GLU A 58 5.40 -5.93 -7.66
C GLU A 58 4.33 -5.52 -6.63
N LEU A 59 3.14 -6.12 -6.73
CA LEU A 59 2.11 -6.05 -5.69
C LEU A 59 2.20 -7.31 -4.83
N ARG A 60 2.46 -7.13 -3.53
CA ARG A 60 2.46 -8.22 -2.53
C ARG A 60 1.09 -8.39 -1.87
N VAL A 61 0.11 -7.54 -2.20
CA VAL A 61 -1.20 -7.49 -1.55
C VAL A 61 -2.34 -7.53 -2.56
N LYS A 62 -3.50 -7.99 -2.11
CA LYS A 62 -4.72 -8.15 -2.90
C LYS A 62 -5.91 -7.59 -2.15
N LEU A 63 -7.03 -7.42 -2.85
CA LEU A 63 -8.28 -6.99 -2.26
C LEU A 63 -8.80 -8.10 -1.33
N GLY A 64 -9.16 -7.76 -0.10
CA GLY A 64 -9.50 -8.68 0.98
C GLY A 64 -8.31 -9.29 1.71
N ASP A 65 -7.07 -8.89 1.39
CA ASP A 65 -5.88 -9.39 2.06
C ASP A 65 -5.64 -8.66 3.40
N LYS A 66 -5.12 -9.37 4.40
CA LYS A 66 -4.89 -8.82 5.73
C LYS A 66 -3.43 -8.44 5.91
N VAL A 67 -3.21 -7.16 6.14
CA VAL A 67 -1.88 -6.57 6.25
C VAL A 67 -1.69 -6.00 7.65
N LYS A 68 -0.44 -5.99 8.12
CA LYS A 68 -0.06 -5.49 9.44
C LYS A 68 0.97 -4.38 9.31
N GLN A 69 1.13 -3.59 10.36
CA GLN A 69 2.16 -2.55 10.42
C GLN A 69 3.53 -3.08 9.98
N GLY A 70 4.19 -2.36 9.08
CA GLY A 70 5.51 -2.71 8.56
C GLY A 70 5.52 -3.82 7.49
N SER A 71 4.38 -4.42 7.15
CA SER A 71 4.28 -5.32 5.99
C SER A 71 4.50 -4.54 4.70
N VAL A 72 5.28 -5.13 3.79
CA VAL A 72 5.49 -4.61 2.44
C VAL A 72 4.23 -4.86 1.62
N LEU A 73 3.61 -3.78 1.18
CA LEU A 73 2.40 -3.79 0.37
C LEU A 73 2.76 -3.89 -1.11
N ILE A 74 3.65 -3.00 -1.54
CA ILE A 74 3.95 -2.76 -2.95
C ILE A 74 5.43 -2.42 -3.10
N VAL A 75 6.06 -2.89 -4.17
CA VAL A 75 7.40 -2.48 -4.58
C VAL A 75 7.28 -1.59 -5.81
N LEU A 76 7.70 -0.35 -5.67
CA LEU A 76 7.80 0.63 -6.74
C LEU A 76 9.22 0.66 -7.27
N GLU A 77 9.38 0.87 -8.57
CA GLU A 77 10.67 1.11 -9.22
C GLU A 77 10.75 2.58 -9.63
N ALA A 78 11.74 3.29 -9.07
CA ALA A 78 12.09 4.67 -9.39
C ALA A 78 13.48 4.78 -10.06
#